data_AF-A0A645GT15-F1
#
_entry.id   AF-A0A645GT15-F1
#
_cell.length_a   1.000
_cell.length_b   1.000
_cell.length_c   1.000
_cell.angle_alpha   90.00
_cell.angle_beta   90.00
_cell.angle_gamma   90.00
#
_symmetry.space_group_name_H-M   'P 1'
#
loop_
_entity.id
_entity.type
_entity.pdbx_description
1 polymer ?
#
loop_
_entity_poly.entity_id
_entity_poly.type
_entity_poly.pdbx_seq_one_letter_code
_entity_poly.pdbx_strand_id
1 'polypeptide(L)'
;MIDEIGFVPLHKDAAELLFQVISDCYERKSLIITSNLEFSQWNTVFGDNRLTAALVDRLIHHSHIVIFSGESYRLTQSMQRQRTR
;
A
#
# COMPACT_ATOMS: atom_id res chain seq x y z
N MET A 1 4.46 7.22 -7.65
CA MET A 1 3.22 6.71 -7.02
C MET A 1 3.30 5.20 -7.06
N ILE A 2 3.03 4.53 -5.94
CA ILE A 2 2.95 3.07 -5.85
C ILE A 2 1.51 2.75 -5.47
N ASP A 3 0.83 1.96 -6.29
CA ASP A 3 -0.59 1.70 -6.15
C ASP A 3 -0.83 0.23 -5.78
N GLU A 4 -1.86 -0.01 -4.97
CA GLU A 4 -2.35 -1.34 -4.61
C GLU A 4 -1.30 -2.27 -3.96
N ILE A 5 -0.46 -1.74 -3.07
CA ILE A 5 0.47 -2.58 -2.30
C ILE A 5 -0.34 -3.63 -1.53
N GLY A 6 0.04 -4.89 -1.70
CA GLY A 6 -0.56 -6.02 -1.00
C GLY A 6 -1.77 -6.66 -1.67
N PHE A 7 -2.14 -6.22 -2.87
CA PHE A 7 -3.15 -6.94 -3.67
C PHE A 7 -2.65 -8.30 -4.15
N VAL A 8 -1.37 -8.41 -4.50
CA VAL A 8 -0.70 -9.66 -4.89
C VAL A 8 0.55 -9.86 -4.03
N PRO A 9 0.82 -11.08 -3.53
CA PRO A 9 2.08 -11.37 -2.86
C PRO A 9 3.26 -11.13 -3.80
N LEU A 10 4.29 -10.42 -3.32
CA LEU A 10 5.50 -10.23 -4.10
C LEU A 10 6.41 -11.45 -3.94
N HIS A 11 7.09 -11.83 -5.02
CA HIS A 11 8.26 -12.68 -4.91
C HIS A 11 9.35 -11.96 -4.10
N LYS A 12 10.17 -12.71 -3.39
CA LYS A 12 11.21 -12.17 -2.50
C LYS A 12 12.07 -11.10 -3.17
N ASP A 13 12.57 -11.38 -4.37
CA ASP A 13 13.42 -10.44 -5.12
C ASP A 13 12.68 -9.13 -5.46
N ALA A 14 11.38 -9.21 -5.76
CA ALA A 14 10.56 -8.03 -6.03
C ALA A 14 10.30 -7.20 -4.75
N ALA A 15 10.12 -7.87 -3.62
CA ALA A 15 9.99 -7.22 -2.32
C ALA A 15 11.29 -6.49 -1.91
N GLU A 16 12.44 -7.09 -2.16
CA GLU A 16 13.76 -6.48 -1.93
C GLU A 16 13.98 -5.26 -2.84
N LEU A 17 13.63 -5.34 -4.12
CA LEU A 17 13.70 -4.20 -5.04
C LEU A 17 12.78 -3.05 -4.61
N LEU A 18 11.55 -3.37 -4.19
CA LEU A 18 10.60 -2.38 -3.67
C LEU A 18 11.13 -1.72 -2.39
N PHE A 19 11.75 -2.49 -1.50
CA PHE A 19 12.41 -1.97 -0.30
C PHE A 19 13.53 -0.98 -0.66
N GLN A 20 14.35 -1.29 -1.67
CA GLN A 20 15.41 -0.40 -2.13
C GLN A 20 14.84 0.92 -2.67
N VAL A 21 13.80 0.85 -3.51
CA VAL A 21 13.13 2.03 -4.06
C VAL A 21 12.58 2.93 -2.95
N ILE A 22 11.92 2.35 -1.94
CA ILE A 22 11.37 3.11 -0.81
C ILE A 22 12.50 3.72 0.02
N SER A 23 13.56 2.96 0.27
CA SER A 23 14.74 3.42 1.03
C SER A 23 15.47 4.56 0.32
N ASP A 24 15.59 4.53 -1.01
CA ASP A 24 16.21 5.59 -1.80
C ASP A 24 15.36 6.87 -1.85
N CYS A 25 14.04 6.73 -1.68
CA CYS A 25 13.12 7.87 -1.58
C CYS A 25 13.09 8.50 -0.18
N TYR A 26 13.37 7.72 0.86
CA TYR A 26 13.33 8.19 2.24
C TYR A 26 14.18 9.46 2.43
N GLU A 27 13.60 10.49 3.03
CA GLU A 27 14.18 11.84 3.24
C GLU A 27 14.62 12.60 1.96
N ARG A 28 14.38 12.06 0.76
CA ARG A 28 14.88 12.63 -0.50
C ARG A 28 13.78 12.95 -1.51
N LYS A 29 12.70 12.17 -1.54
CA LYS A 29 11.62 12.28 -2.53
C LYS A 29 10.28 11.99 -1.87
N SER A 30 9.24 12.68 -2.32
CA SER A 30 7.87 12.39 -1.89
C SER A 30 7.35 11.11 -2.53
N LEU A 31 6.67 10.29 -1.74
CA LEU A 31 6.07 9.04 -2.18
C LEU A 31 4.59 9.02 -1.80
N ILE A 32 3.74 8.63 -2.76
CA ILE A 32 2.32 8.32 -2.51
C ILE A 32 2.17 6.82 -2.67
N ILE A 33 1.63 6.19 -1.64
CA ILE A 33 1.34 4.76 -1.57
C ILE A 33 -0.16 4.57 -1.32
N THR A 34 -0.79 3.66 -2.05
CA THR A 34 -2.12 3.14 -1.70
C THR A 34 -2.01 1.66 -1.34
N SER A 35 -2.83 1.22 -0.39
CA SER A 35 -2.87 -0.15 0.11
C SER A 35 -4.28 -0.42 0.65
N ASN A 36 -4.79 -1.61 0.39
CA ASN A 36 -5.99 -2.13 1.05
C ASN A 36 -5.65 -2.93 2.32
N LEU A 37 -4.36 -3.17 2.57
CA LEU A 37 -3.85 -3.83 3.76
C LEU A 37 -3.44 -2.83 4.84
N GLU A 38 -3.71 -3.19 6.09
CA GLU A 38 -3.10 -2.53 7.25
C GLU A 38 -1.60 -2.81 7.30
N PHE A 39 -0.80 -1.93 7.91
CA PHE A 39 0.65 -2.13 8.04
C PHE A 39 1.03 -3.44 8.75
N SER A 40 0.19 -3.91 9.67
CA SER A 40 0.35 -5.21 10.36
C SER A 40 0.36 -6.40 9.38
N GLN A 41 -0.31 -6.26 8.24
CA GLN A 41 -0.45 -7.28 7.22
C GLN A 41 0.63 -7.19 6.14
N TRP A 42 1.45 -6.13 6.11
CA TRP A 42 2.47 -5.96 5.06
C TRP A 42 3.55 -7.04 5.08
N ASN A 43 3.68 -7.80 6.18
CA ASN A 43 4.56 -8.96 6.22
C ASN A 43 4.16 -10.04 5.19
N THR A 44 2.89 -10.12 4.78
CA THR A 44 2.46 -11.04 3.72
C THR A 44 2.97 -10.62 2.34
N VAL A 45 3.36 -9.35 2.19
CA VAL A 45 3.85 -8.76 0.95
C VAL A 45 5.36 -8.84 0.86
N PHE A 46 6.06 -8.50 1.95
CA PHE A 46 7.53 -8.45 1.98
C PHE A 46 8.18 -9.74 2.50
N GLY A 47 7.42 -10.64 3.14
CA GLY A 47 7.84 -11.97 3.57
C GLY A 47 8.77 -12.03 4.79
N ASP A 48 9.42 -10.92 5.15
CA ASP A 48 10.30 -10.81 6.32
C ASP A 48 9.81 -9.72 7.28
N ASN A 49 9.53 -10.13 8.52
CA ASN A 49 9.02 -9.24 9.58
C ASN A 49 9.97 -8.08 9.91
N ARG A 50 11.29 -8.31 9.90
CA ARG A 50 12.28 -7.28 10.24
C ARG A 50 12.38 -6.26 9.12
N LEU A 51 12.45 -6.71 7.86
CA LEU A 51 12.44 -5.83 6.69
C LEU A 51 11.15 -5.00 6.64
N THR A 52 10.00 -5.65 6.85
CA THR A 52 8.69 -5.00 6.85
C THR A 52 8.62 -3.90 7.92
N ALA A 53 9.00 -4.22 9.17
CA ALA A 53 8.98 -3.25 10.26
C ALA A 53 9.89 -2.04 9.97
N ALA A 54 11.10 -2.31 9.48
CA ALA A 54 12.06 -1.26 9.12
C ALA A 54 11.58 -0.39 7.96
N LEU A 55 10.85 -0.96 7.00
CA LEU A 55 10.25 -0.23 5.89
C LEU A 55 9.09 0.66 6.35
N VAL A 56 8.17 0.09 7.14
CA VAL A 56 7.03 0.82 7.69
C VAL A 56 7.51 1.99 8.54
N ASP A 57 8.50 1.77 9.40
CA ASP A 57 9.13 2.82 10.23
C ASP A 57 9.61 4.03 9.40
N ARG A 58 10.33 3.77 8.30
CA ARG A 58 10.77 4.82 7.36
C ARG A 58 9.62 5.55 6.70
N LEU A 59 8.56 4.84 6.31
CA LEU A 59 7.39 5.44 5.67
C LEU A 59 6.59 6.31 6.64
N ILE A 60 6.39 5.88 7.88
CA ILE A 60 5.57 6.60 8.86
C ILE A 60 6.26 7.85 9.41
N HIS A 61 7.60 7.87 9.47
CA HIS A 61 8.35 8.96 10.09
C HIS A 61 8.04 10.35 9.48
N HIS A 62 7.83 10.43 8.17
CA HIS A 62 7.53 11.67 7.44
C HIS A 62 6.33 11.52 6.48
N SER A 63 5.24 10.89 6.93
CA SER A 63 4.04 10.74 6.10
C SER A 63 2.78 11.33 6.72
N HIS A 64 1.81 11.56 5.83
CA HIS A 64 0.42 11.79 6.20
C HIS A 64 -0.37 10.52 5.89
N ILE A 65 -0.88 9.86 6.92
CA ILE A 65 -1.68 8.65 6.76
C ILE A 65 -3.15 9.07 6.60
N VAL A 66 -3.72 8.75 5.44
CA VAL A 66 -5.15 8.98 5.15
C VAL A 66 -5.86 7.63 5.12
N ILE A 67 -6.71 7.42 6.12
CA ILE A 67 -7.50 6.19 6.24
C ILE A 67 -8.81 6.40 5.50
N PHE A 68 -9.06 5.58 4.48
CA PHE A 68 -10.31 5.57 3.74
C PHE A 68 -11.25 4.50 4.30
N SER A 69 -12.49 4.88 4.56
CA SER A 69 -13.56 3.99 5.03
C SER A 69 -14.84 4.26 4.24
N GLY A 70 -15.65 3.24 4.02
CA GLY A 70 -16.94 3.37 3.35
C GLY A 70 -17.17 2.29 2.29
N GLU A 71 -18.33 2.35 1.65
CA GLU A 71 -18.69 1.42 0.58
C GLU A 71 -17.88 1.67 -0.69
N SER A 72 -17.68 0.61 -1.47
CA SER A 72 -17.05 0.72 -2.78
C SER A 72 -17.85 1.63 -3.70
N TYR A 73 -17.22 2.73 -4.14
CA TYR A 73 -17.84 3.65 -5.10
C TYR A 73 -18.23 2.94 -6.40
N ARG A 74 -17.44 1.94 -6.82
CA ARG A 74 -17.73 1.10 -8.00
C ARG A 74 -19.03 0.32 -7.83
N LEU A 75 -19.29 -0.20 -6.62
CA LEU A 75 -20.52 -0.92 -6.30
C LEU A 75 -21.72 0.03 -6.35
N THR A 76 -21.63 1.19 -5.68
CA THR A 76 -22.70 2.20 -5.66
C THR A 76 -23.12 2.62 -7.09
N GLN A 77 -22.14 2.87 -7.96
CA GLN A 77 -22.40 3.23 -9.36
C GLN A 77 -23.03 2.08 -10.16
N SER A 78 -22.60 0.83 -9.93
CA SER A 78 -23.18 -0.35 -10.57
C SER A 78 -24.66 -0.51 -10.21
N MET A 79 -24.99 -0.36 -8.92
CA MET A 79 -26.37 -0.43 -8.42
C MET A 79 -27.25 0.69 -8.97
N GLN A 80 -26.73 1.92 -9.10
CA GLN A 80 -27.46 3.02 -9.73
C GLN A 80 -27.76 2.74 -11.21
N ARG A 81 -26.78 2.22 -11.96
CA ARG A 81 -26.97 1.85 -13.38
C ARG A 81 -28.04 0.77 -13.56
N GLN A 82 -28.12 -0.21 -12.66
CA GLN A 82 -29.16 -1.23 -12.69
C GLN A 82 -30.55 -0.68 -12.36
N ARG A 83 -30.65 0.26 -11.42
CA ARG A 83 -31.93 0.93 -11.05
C ARG A 83 -32.49 1.85 -12.12
N THR A 84 -31.65 2.35 -13.04
CA THR A 84 -32.04 3.30 -14.08
C THR A 84 -32.37 2.60 -15.41
N ARG A 85 -32.28 1.27 -15.45
CA ARG A 85 -32.77 0.41 -16.54
C ARG A 85 -34.12 -0.18 -16.16
#